data_AF-A0A4P7ZWH8-F1
#
_entry.id   AF-A0A4P7ZWH8-F1
#
_cell.length_a   1.000
_cell.length_b   1.000
_cell.length_c   1.000
_cell.angle_alpha   90.00
_cell.angle_beta   90.00
_cell.angle_gamma   90.00
#
_symmetry.space_group_name_H-M   'P 1'
#
loop_
_entity.id
_entity.type
_entity.pdbx_description
1 polymer ?
#
loop_
_entity_poly.entity_id
_entity_poly.type
_entity_poly.pdbx_seq_one_letter_code
_entity_poly.pdbx_strand_id
1 'polypeptide(L)'
;MALGSWPALAVAAPGLCVGPICGDEITRSAKHHFQLRMRVSDQQGHRERLTVDCRTGGLSPAAGLVERGYAAAVARKACRLAGEAPA
;
A
#
# COMPACT_ATOMS: atom_id res chain seq x y z
N MET A 1 -16.88 -37.41 6.97
CA MET A 1 -16.10 -36.30 7.58
C MET A 1 -14.94 -35.98 6.65
N ALA A 2 -15.02 -34.88 5.92
CA ALA A 2 -13.88 -34.25 5.27
C ALA A 2 -14.26 -32.79 5.03
N LEU A 3 -13.94 -31.93 6.02
CA LEU A 3 -14.01 -30.48 5.86
C LEU A 3 -12.87 -30.09 4.92
N GLY A 4 -13.16 -30.06 3.63
CA GLY A 4 -12.21 -29.59 2.62
C GLY A 4 -11.83 -28.15 2.93
N SER A 5 -10.57 -27.95 3.35
CA SER A 5 -9.96 -26.63 3.41
C SER A 5 -9.79 -26.13 1.97
N TRP A 6 -10.80 -25.43 1.47
CA TRP A 6 -10.63 -24.67 0.23
C TRP A 6 -9.65 -23.53 0.50
N PRO A 7 -8.65 -23.33 -0.38
CA PRO A 7 -7.81 -22.16 -0.28
C PRO A 7 -8.75 -20.97 -0.44
N ALA A 8 -8.71 -20.04 0.51
CA ALA A 8 -9.40 -18.77 0.36
C ALA A 8 -8.96 -18.18 -1.00
N LEU A 9 -9.93 -17.93 -1.89
CA LEU A 9 -9.70 -17.20 -3.12
C LEU A 9 -9.04 -15.89 -2.75
N ALA A 10 -7.72 -15.80 -2.92
CA ALA A 10 -6.98 -14.56 -2.80
C ALA A 10 -7.39 -13.70 -4.00
N VAL A 11 -8.50 -12.99 -3.84
CA VAL A 11 -8.94 -11.99 -4.81
C VAL A 11 -7.85 -10.93 -4.79
N ALA A 12 -7.00 -10.93 -5.82
CA ALA A 12 -6.01 -9.88 -5.98
C ALA A 12 -6.77 -8.56 -6.05
N ALA A 13 -6.70 -7.76 -4.98
CA ALA A 13 -7.23 -6.41 -5.02
C ALA A 13 -6.56 -5.71 -6.22
N PRO A 14 -7.29 -5.04 -7.11
CA PRO A 14 -6.69 -4.26 -8.19
C PRO A 14 -5.80 -3.20 -7.54
N GLY A 15 -4.49 -3.48 -7.48
CA GLY A 15 -3.60 -2.78 -6.57
C GLY A 15 -2.26 -3.49 -6.35
N LEU A 16 -1.41 -2.83 -5.58
CA LEU A 16 -0.06 -3.23 -5.25
C LEU A 16 -0.02 -3.90 -3.88
N CYS A 17 0.19 -5.21 -3.83
CA CYS A 17 0.28 -5.93 -2.56
C CYS A 17 1.73 -6.25 -2.16
N VAL A 18 2.00 -6.15 -0.86
CA VAL A 18 3.23 -6.61 -0.20
C VAL A 18 2.86 -7.23 1.14
N GLY A 19 3.10 -8.53 1.29
CA GLY A 19 2.69 -9.28 2.48
C GLY A 19 1.17 -9.25 2.67
N PRO A 20 0.66 -9.00 3.90
CA PRO A 20 -0.77 -8.98 4.19
C PRO A 20 -1.47 -7.66 3.80
N ILE A 21 -0.75 -6.69 3.23
CA ILE A 21 -1.29 -5.36 2.92
C ILE A 21 -1.27 -5.09 1.42
N CYS A 22 -2.38 -4.54 0.93
CA CYS A 22 -2.57 -4.14 -0.46
C CYS A 22 -2.83 -2.64 -0.54
N GLY A 23 -2.23 -1.99 -1.53
CA GLY A 23 -2.44 -0.58 -1.83
C GLY A 23 -3.15 -0.37 -3.16
N ASP A 24 -4.09 0.55 -3.22
CA ASP A 24 -4.88 0.89 -4.40
C ASP A 24 -5.13 2.41 -4.47
N GLU A 25 -5.93 2.87 -5.44
CA GLU A 25 -6.19 4.31 -5.68
C GLU A 25 -4.89 5.15 -5.74
N ILE A 26 -3.82 4.60 -6.31
CA ILE A 26 -2.50 5.23 -6.36
C ILE A 26 -2.54 6.37 -7.38
N THR A 27 -2.40 7.59 -6.89
CA THR A 27 -2.45 8.81 -7.68
C THR A 27 -1.26 9.70 -7.36
N ARG A 28 -0.70 10.35 -8.38
CA ARG A 28 0.37 11.33 -8.21
C ARG A 28 -0.23 12.67 -7.77
N SER A 29 0.42 13.34 -6.82
CA SER A 29 0.00 14.68 -6.40
C SER A 29 0.26 15.71 -7.52
N ALA A 30 -0.75 16.52 -7.84
CA ALA A 30 -0.64 17.59 -8.83
C ALA A 30 0.26 18.76 -8.34
N LYS A 31 0.37 18.95 -7.03
CA LYS A 31 1.19 20.02 -6.42
C LYS A 31 2.64 19.59 -6.18
N HIS A 32 2.84 18.31 -5.88
CA HIS A 32 4.13 17.76 -5.51
C HIS A 32 4.37 16.47 -6.30
N HIS A 33 5.07 16.54 -7.44
CA HIS A 33 5.22 15.40 -8.36
C HIS A 33 5.87 14.16 -7.71
N PHE A 34 6.67 14.35 -6.66
CA PHE A 34 7.31 13.29 -5.88
C PHE A 34 6.41 12.68 -4.79
N GLN A 35 5.18 13.17 -4.62
CA GLN A 35 4.23 12.60 -3.68
C GLN A 35 3.22 11.72 -4.39
N LEU A 36 2.96 10.55 -3.80
CA LEU A 36 1.83 9.71 -4.17
C LEU A 36 0.79 9.72 -3.06
N ARG A 37 -0.48 9.65 -3.44
CA ARG A 37 -1.62 9.40 -2.55
C ARG A 37 -2.14 8.03 -2.89
N MET A 38 -2.32 7.19 -1.89
CA MET A 38 -2.78 5.82 -2.07
C MET A 38 -3.70 5.42 -0.93
N ARG A 39 -4.57 4.46 -1.18
CA ARG A 39 -5.29 3.75 -0.14
C ARG A 39 -4.54 2.47 0.18
N VAL A 40 -4.45 2.08 1.44
CA VAL A 40 -3.94 0.78 1.87
C VAL A 40 -5.01 0.03 2.65
N SER A 41 -4.96 -1.29 2.58
CA SER A 41 -5.84 -2.19 3.31
C SER A 41 -5.12 -3.44 3.77
N ASP A 42 -5.51 -3.98 4.92
CA ASP A 42 -4.98 -5.25 5.45
C ASP A 42 -6.04 -6.37 5.45
N GLN A 43 -5.61 -7.58 5.80
CA GLN A 43 -6.49 -8.75 5.89
C GLN A 43 -7.48 -8.70 7.06
N GLN A 44 -7.30 -7.79 8.01
CA GLN A 44 -8.22 -7.57 9.15
C GLN A 44 -9.37 -6.64 8.74
N GLY A 45 -9.32 -6.07 7.53
CA GLY A 45 -10.33 -5.18 7.00
C GLY A 45 -10.06 -3.70 7.32
N HIS A 46 -8.93 -3.37 7.93
CA HIS A 46 -8.54 -1.97 8.11
C HIS A 46 -8.25 -1.32 6.76
N ARG A 47 -8.60 -0.05 6.63
CA ARG A 47 -8.38 0.74 5.41
C ARG A 47 -7.97 2.16 5.75
N GLU A 48 -6.92 2.64 5.10
CA GLU A 48 -6.36 3.96 5.37
C GLU A 48 -5.92 4.65 4.10
N ARG A 49 -5.98 5.98 4.09
CA ARG A 49 -5.38 6.80 3.04
C ARG A 49 -4.04 7.33 3.50
N LEU A 50 -3.01 7.09 2.70
CA LEU A 50 -1.65 7.53 2.94
C LEU A 50 -1.19 8.47 1.83
N THR A 51 -0.47 9.50 2.23
CA THR A 51 0.42 10.25 1.35
C THR A 51 1.83 9.77 1.60
N VAL A 52 2.56 9.43 0.54
CA VAL A 52 3.99 9.10 0.59
C VAL A 52 4.79 10.18 -0.09
N ASP A 53 5.87 10.65 0.53
CA ASP A 53 6.95 11.39 -0.15
C ASP A 53 7.97 10.37 -0.67
N CYS A 54 8.03 10.19 -1.98
CA CYS A 54 8.88 9.16 -2.59
C CYS A 54 10.38 9.46 -2.49
N ARG A 55 10.78 10.71 -2.20
CA ARG A 55 12.20 11.07 -2.02
C ARG A 55 12.74 10.57 -0.69
N THR A 56 11.90 10.61 0.34
CA THR A 56 12.29 10.25 1.72
C THR A 56 11.70 8.92 2.17
N GLY A 57 10.72 8.38 1.44
CA GLY A 57 9.91 7.24 1.86
C GLY A 57 8.95 7.56 3.02
N GLY A 58 8.80 8.84 3.39
CA GLY A 58 7.98 9.27 4.51
C GLY A 58 6.50 9.05 4.25
N LEU A 59 5.80 8.49 5.25
CA LEU A 59 4.35 8.24 5.22
C LEU A 59 3.61 9.26 6.08
N SER A 60 2.47 9.72 5.58
CA SER A 60 1.53 10.55 6.32
C SER A 60 0.11 10.01 6.19
N PRO A 61 -0.60 9.75 7.31
CA PRO A 61 -0.13 9.83 8.69
C PRO A 61 0.93 8.77 9.04
N ALA A 62 1.84 9.12 9.96
CA ALA A 62 2.95 8.24 10.37
C ALA A 62 2.50 7.00 11.15
N ALA A 63 1.35 7.07 11.82
CA ALA A 63 0.73 5.97 12.55
C ALA A 63 -0.72 5.75 12.10
N GLY A 64 -1.28 4.58 12.41
CA GLY A 64 -2.66 4.21 12.10
C GLY A 64 -2.90 2.72 12.28
N LEU A 65 -4.05 2.24 11.83
CA LEU A 65 -4.54 0.87 12.01
C LEU A 65 -3.77 -0.15 11.15
N VAL A 66 -3.36 0.27 9.94
CA VAL A 66 -2.58 -0.60 9.05
C VAL A 66 -1.12 -0.58 9.49
N GLU A 67 -0.51 -1.77 9.64
CA GLU A 67 0.89 -1.90 10.05
C GLU A 67 1.82 -1.12 9.11
N ARG A 68 2.67 -0.25 9.67
CA ARG A 68 3.40 0.77 8.92
C ARG A 68 4.62 0.23 8.21
N GLY A 69 5.27 -0.83 8.69
CA GLY A 69 6.36 -1.50 8.00
C GLY A 69 5.93 -2.06 6.64
N TYR A 70 4.80 -2.76 6.61
CA TYR A 70 4.19 -3.25 5.39
C TYR A 70 3.62 -2.13 4.52
N ALA A 71 2.94 -1.12 5.10
CA ALA A 71 2.47 0.04 4.35
C ALA A 71 3.65 0.78 3.66
N ALA A 72 4.78 0.92 4.34
CA ALA A 72 6.00 1.49 3.78
C ALA A 72 6.58 0.61 2.67
N ALA A 73 6.50 -0.72 2.78
CA ALA A 73 6.94 -1.62 1.73
C ALA A 73 6.08 -1.50 0.47
N VAL A 74 4.76 -1.37 0.61
CA VAL A 74 3.86 -1.08 -0.51
C VAL A 74 4.20 0.29 -1.11
N ALA A 75 4.35 1.33 -0.29
CA ALA A 75 4.65 2.68 -0.75
C ALA A 75 5.99 2.77 -1.50
N ARG A 76 7.06 2.11 -1.01
CA ARG A 76 8.35 2.01 -1.72
C ARG A 76 8.19 1.37 -3.10
N LYS A 77 7.41 0.29 -3.18
CA LYS A 77 7.14 -0.38 -4.45
C LYS A 77 6.31 0.52 -5.39
N ALA A 78 5.35 1.28 -4.86
CA ALA A 78 4.56 2.25 -5.63
C ALA A 78 5.42 3.39 -6.18
N CYS A 79 6.30 3.97 -5.35
CA CYS A 79 7.25 5.00 -5.77
C CYS A 79 8.18 4.52 -6.89
N ARG A 80 8.70 3.28 -6.79
CA ARG A 80 9.50 2.67 -7.84
C ARG A 80 8.73 2.55 -9.15
N LEU A 81 7.48 2.07 -9.11
CA LEU A 81 6.63 1.93 -10.29
C LEU A 81 6.24 3.28 -10.89
N ALA A 82 6.13 4.32 -10.07
CA ALA A 82 5.90 5.69 -10.52
C ALA A 82 7.15 6.35 -11.12
N GLY A 83 8.33 5.71 -11.05
CA GLY A 83 9.60 6.29 -11.50
C GLY A 83 10.23 7.28 -10.51
N GLU A 84 9.76 7.32 -9.27
CA GLU A 84 10.20 8.22 -8.20
C GLU A 84 11.12 7.51 -7.18
N ALA A 85 11.92 6.54 -7.62
CA ALA A 85 12.74 5.75 -6.70
C ALA A 85 13.71 6.67 -5.91
N PRO A 86 13.81 6.53 -4.57
CA PRO A 86 14.88 7.18 -3.83
C PRO A 86 16.21 6.65 -4.36
N ALA A 87 17.12 7.57 -4.70
CA ALA A 87 18.47 7.28 -5.15
C ALA A 87 19.29 6.53 -4.09
#